data_AF-A0AAW7P4R5-F1
#
_entry.id   AF-A0AAW7P4R5-F1
#
_cell.length_a   1.000
_cell.length_b   1.000
_cell.length_c   1.000
_cell.angle_alpha   90.00
_cell.angle_beta   90.00
_cell.angle_gamma   90.00
#
_symmetry.space_group_name_H-M   'P 1'
#
loop_
_entity.id
_entity.type
_entity.pdbx_description
1 polymer ?
#
loop_
_entity_poly.entity_id
_entity_poly.type
_entity_poly.pdbx_seq_one_letter_code
_entity_poly.pdbx_strand_id
1 'polypeptide(L)'
;MTLQRLTRISLLAALCVALRQAFAPFPNVQPISAIFFLLVIFEGYSFAFLVMMITMFVSAFFLGMSLIVFFQIVAFGCLMLLWCIGYKWLPFVLQILFVGLLSFAYGVLIDSVYALIYHIPWWTYALVNGFSFNLAHALSTIAFYPIIYHIFRRFYVEKNHF
;
A
#
# COMPACT_ATOMS: atom_id res chain seq x y z
N MET A 1 -10.57 19.18 10.26
CA MET A 1 -10.76 17.74 10.55
C MET A 1 -11.62 17.60 11.79
N THR A 2 -12.60 16.70 11.80
CA THR A 2 -13.39 16.39 13.01
C THR A 2 -12.66 15.32 13.85
N LEU A 3 -12.85 15.33 15.17
CA LEU A 3 -12.22 14.36 16.09
C LEU A 3 -12.45 12.91 15.66
N GLN A 4 -13.68 12.58 15.25
CA GLN A 4 -14.03 11.25 14.75
C GLN A 4 -13.20 10.81 13.53
N ARG A 5 -12.88 11.74 12.63
CA ARG A 5 -12.07 11.44 11.43
C ARG A 5 -10.62 11.15 11.81
N LEU A 6 -10.08 11.90 12.78
CA LEU A 6 -8.74 11.65 13.31
C LEU A 6 -8.66 10.29 13.99
N THR A 7 -9.63 9.93 14.83
CA THR A 7 -9.68 8.63 15.50
C THR A 7 -9.74 7.47 14.49
N ARG A 8 -10.52 7.60 13.41
CA ARG A 8 -10.56 6.57 12.35
C ARG A 8 -9.22 6.42 11.64
N ILE A 9 -8.54 7.52 11.32
CA ILE A 9 -7.20 7.47 10.72
C ILE A 9 -6.24 6.72 11.63
N SER A 10 -6.23 7.07 12.93
CA SER A 10 -5.34 6.43 13.90
C SER A 10 -5.63 4.94 14.08
N LEU A 11 -6.91 4.55 14.17
CA LEU A 11 -7.30 3.14 14.30
C LEU A 11 -6.93 2.33 13.06
N LEU A 12 -7.21 2.85 11.86
CA LEU A 12 -6.86 2.18 10.60
C LEU A 12 -5.34 2.10 10.42
N ALA A 13 -4.60 3.15 10.77
CA ALA A 13 -3.15 3.15 10.73
C ALA A 13 -2.58 2.12 11.71
N ALA A 14 -3.08 2.07 12.95
CA ALA A 14 -2.66 1.08 13.94
C ALA A 14 -2.92 -0.36 13.46
N LEU A 15 -4.08 -0.61 12.86
CA LEU A 15 -4.41 -1.89 12.25
C LEU A 15 -3.44 -2.24 11.10
N CYS A 16 -3.12 -1.29 10.22
CA CYS A 16 -2.17 -1.53 9.13
C CYS A 16 -0.74 -1.76 9.63
N VAL A 17 -0.31 -1.08 10.70
CA VAL A 17 0.98 -1.32 11.36
C VAL A 17 1.02 -2.73 11.94
N ALA A 18 -0.02 -3.14 12.67
CA ALA A 18 -0.10 -4.47 13.25
C ALA A 18 -0.10 -5.57 12.17
N LEU A 19 -0.84 -5.38 11.07
CA LEU A 19 -0.81 -6.30 9.92
C LEU A 19 0.58 -6.35 9.31
N ARG A 20 1.23 -5.20 9.06
CA ARG A 20 2.59 -5.18 8.52
C ARG A 20 3.58 -5.93 9.42
N GLN A 21 3.43 -5.85 10.74
CA GLN A 21 4.27 -6.59 11.68
C GLN A 21 3.94 -8.09 11.71
N ALA A 22 2.65 -8.46 11.68
CA ALA A 22 2.20 -9.85 11.66
C ALA A 22 2.66 -10.59 10.40
N PHE A 23 2.72 -9.87 9.27
CA PHE A 23 3.23 -10.38 8.00
C PHE A 23 4.73 -10.13 7.79
N ALA A 24 5.44 -9.52 8.74
CA ALA A 24 6.89 -9.30 8.63
C ALA A 24 7.72 -10.58 8.44
N PRO A 25 7.36 -11.74 9.05
CA PRO A 25 8.06 -13.01 8.80
C PRO A 25 7.85 -13.57 7.39
N PHE A 26 6.76 -13.16 6.70
CA PHE A 26 6.48 -13.61 5.34
C PHE A 26 7.09 -12.62 4.34
N PRO A 27 8.10 -13.04 3.55
CA PRO A 27 8.76 -12.13 2.61
C PRO A 27 7.76 -11.61 1.57
N ASN A 28 7.52 -10.30 1.57
CA ASN A 28 6.78 -9.52 0.57
C ASN A 28 5.29 -9.81 0.36
N VAL A 29 4.69 -10.72 1.12
CA VAL A 29 3.23 -10.91 1.17
C VAL A 29 2.65 -9.92 2.18
N GLN A 30 2.39 -8.68 1.75
CA GLN A 30 1.86 -7.63 2.61
C GLN A 30 0.51 -7.13 2.09
N PRO A 31 -0.62 -7.44 2.77
CA PRO A 31 -1.95 -7.02 2.34
C PRO A 31 -2.19 -5.50 2.50
N ILE A 32 -1.28 -4.77 3.15
CA ILE A 32 -1.44 -3.34 3.46
C ILE A 32 -1.60 -2.45 2.22
N SER A 33 -0.95 -2.79 1.09
CA SER A 33 -1.06 -2.01 -0.14
C SER A 33 -2.49 -2.01 -0.68
N ALA A 34 -3.16 -3.17 -0.64
CA ALA A 34 -4.56 -3.30 -1.03
C ALA A 34 -5.48 -2.44 -0.14
N ILE A 35 -5.21 -2.38 1.16
CA ILE A 35 -5.98 -1.54 2.10
C ILE A 35 -5.87 -0.07 1.71
N PHE A 36 -4.68 0.44 1.39
CA PHE A 36 -4.50 1.84 1.03
C PHE A 36 -5.22 2.21 -0.27
N PHE A 37 -5.12 1.37 -1.31
CA PHE A 37 -5.84 1.61 -2.57
C PHE A 37 -7.36 1.58 -2.39
N LEU A 38 -7.88 0.69 -1.53
CA LEU A 38 -9.30 0.66 -1.21
C LEU A 38 -9.74 1.89 -0.39
N LEU A 39 -8.92 2.33 0.57
CA LEU A 39 -9.20 3.55 1.33
C LEU A 39 -9.32 4.79 0.43
N VAL A 40 -8.58 4.85 -0.67
CA VAL A 40 -8.73 5.93 -1.67
C VAL A 40 -10.13 5.93 -2.28
N ILE A 41 -10.74 4.77 -2.49
CA ILE A 41 -12.09 4.63 -3.07
C ILE A 41 -13.16 4.99 -2.03
N PHE A 42 -13.05 4.47 -0.80
CA PHE A 42 -14.10 4.60 0.22
C PHE A 42 -14.06 5.94 0.99
N GLU A 43 -12.88 6.47 1.31
CA GLU A 43 -12.71 7.66 2.17
C GLU A 43 -12.01 8.83 1.46
N GLY A 44 -11.46 8.59 0.27
CA GLY A 44 -10.75 9.57 -0.55
C GLY A 44 -9.24 9.63 -0.32
N TYR A 45 -8.54 10.27 -1.26
CA TYR A 45 -7.07 10.32 -1.30
C TYR A 45 -6.44 10.92 -0.04
N SER A 46 -6.87 12.11 0.40
CA SER A 46 -6.24 12.79 1.54
C SER A 46 -6.34 11.98 2.85
N PHE A 47 -7.43 11.24 3.04
CA PHE A 47 -7.59 10.37 4.19
C PHE A 47 -6.66 9.15 4.09
N ALA A 48 -6.69 8.47 2.95
CA ALA A 48 -5.88 7.28 2.70
C ALA A 48 -4.37 7.58 2.77
N PHE A 49 -3.95 8.73 2.24
CA PHE A 49 -2.56 9.19 2.27
C PHE A 49 -2.05 9.38 3.71
N LEU A 50 -2.85 10.00 4.58
CA LEU A 50 -2.48 10.16 6.00
C LEU A 50 -2.35 8.81 6.71
N VAL A 51 -3.28 7.89 6.48
CA VAL A 51 -3.21 6.52 7.03
C VAL A 51 -1.94 5.81 6.56
N MET A 52 -1.64 5.88 5.27
CA MET A 52 -0.43 5.28 4.68
C MET A 52 0.84 5.90 5.26
N MET A 53 0.90 7.22 5.37
CA MET A 53 2.07 7.94 5.87
C MET A 53 2.38 7.55 7.32
N ILE A 54 1.37 7.57 8.19
CA ILE A 54 1.51 7.17 9.58
C ILE A 54 1.91 5.69 9.67
N THR A 55 1.30 4.81 8.87
CA THR A 55 1.62 3.38 8.87
C THR A 55 3.07 3.12 8.49
N MET A 56 3.54 3.71 7.39
CA MET A 56 4.90 3.53 6.90
C MET A 56 5.93 4.11 7.89
N PHE A 57 5.65 5.28 8.46
CA PHE A 57 6.53 5.91 9.44
C PHE A 57 6.61 5.13 10.75
N VAL A 58 5.47 4.73 11.31
CA VAL A 58 5.43 4.00 12.60
C VAL A 58 6.02 2.60 12.45
N SER A 59 5.67 1.87 11.39
CA SER A 59 6.22 0.52 11.16
C SER A 59 7.74 0.53 10.92
N ALA A 60 8.30 1.62 10.39
CA ALA A 60 9.74 1.76 10.23
C ALA A 60 10.50 1.75 11.56
N PHE A 61 9.93 2.26 12.66
CA PHE A 61 10.59 2.18 13.96
C PHE A 61 10.77 0.73 14.43
N PHE A 62 9.84 -0.17 14.09
CA PHE A 62 9.89 -1.58 14.47
C PHE A 62 10.79 -2.42 13.55
N LEU A 63 10.79 -2.13 12.24
CA LEU A 63 11.50 -2.92 11.24
C LEU A 63 12.94 -2.44 10.96
N GLY A 64 13.39 -1.40 11.66
CA GLY A 64 14.68 -0.75 11.42
C GLY A 64 14.50 0.51 10.58
N MET A 65 14.66 1.67 11.21
CA MET A 65 14.44 2.96 10.55
C MET A 65 15.55 3.22 9.52
N SER A 66 15.15 3.48 8.28
CA SER A 66 16.06 3.81 7.17
C SER A 66 15.58 5.07 6.47
N LEU A 67 16.51 5.83 5.87
CA LEU A 67 16.22 6.99 5.03
C LEU A 67 15.25 6.64 3.89
N ILE A 68 15.20 5.37 3.51
CA ILE A 68 14.39 4.87 2.39
C ILE A 68 12.89 4.94 2.69
N VAL A 69 12.50 4.97 3.96
CA VAL A 69 11.08 5.10 4.36
C VAL A 69 10.47 6.40 3.83
N PHE A 70 11.24 7.49 3.78
CA PHE A 70 10.76 8.75 3.20
C PHE A 70 10.49 8.61 1.69
N PHE A 71 11.37 7.92 0.97
CA PHE A 71 11.16 7.61 -0.45
C PHE A 71 9.98 6.64 -0.66
N GLN A 72 9.75 5.70 0.27
CA GLN A 72 8.58 4.83 0.26
C GLN A 72 7.27 5.62 0.38
N ILE A 73 7.19 6.55 1.33
CA ILE A 73 6.02 7.42 1.53
C ILE A 73 5.74 8.24 0.27
N VAL A 74 6.77 8.83 -0.34
CA VAL A 74 6.61 9.65 -1.55
C VAL A 74 6.20 8.79 -2.75
N ALA A 75 6.92 7.70 -3.03
CA ALA A 75 6.65 6.83 -4.16
C ALA A 75 5.25 6.22 -4.08
N PHE A 76 4.86 5.71 -2.92
CA PHE A 76 3.54 5.12 -2.73
C PHE A 76 2.43 6.18 -2.79
N GLY A 77 2.67 7.38 -2.26
CA GLY A 77 1.76 8.52 -2.41
C GLY A 77 1.48 8.88 -3.87
N CYS A 78 2.52 8.96 -4.70
CA CYS A 78 2.37 9.21 -6.14
C CYS A 78 1.54 8.12 -6.84
N LEU A 79 1.76 6.84 -6.50
CA LEU A 79 1.00 5.72 -7.07
C LEU A 79 -0.46 5.72 -6.61
N MET A 80 -0.73 6.08 -5.34
CA MET A 80 -2.10 6.28 -4.85
C MET A 80 -2.81 7.44 -5.56
N LEU A 81 -2.07 8.48 -5.96
CA LEU A 81 -2.63 9.59 -6.72
C LEU A 81 -2.99 9.16 -8.15
N LEU A 82 -2.12 8.39 -8.81
CA LEU A 82 -2.44 7.76 -10.10
C LEU A 82 -3.67 6.86 -10.00
N TRP A 83 -3.74 6.04 -8.95
CA TRP A 83 -4.90 5.22 -8.66
C TRP A 83 -6.17 6.05 -8.51
N CYS A 84 -6.13 7.15 -7.75
CA CYS A 84 -7.25 8.07 -7.52
C CYS A 84 -7.85 8.62 -8.83
N ILE A 85 -7.03 8.82 -9.86
CA ILE A 85 -7.47 9.30 -11.17
C ILE A 85 -7.99 8.13 -12.02
N GLY A 86 -7.29 6.99 -12.01
CA GLY A 86 -7.55 5.86 -12.89
C GLY A 86 -8.75 4.97 -12.50
N TYR A 87 -9.03 4.82 -11.20
CA TYR A 87 -10.00 3.80 -10.74
C TYR A 87 -11.42 3.99 -11.31
N LYS A 88 -11.82 5.24 -11.58
CA LYS A 88 -13.18 5.59 -12.04
C LYS A 88 -13.49 5.06 -13.44
N TRP A 89 -12.45 4.85 -14.25
CA TRP A 89 -12.57 4.46 -15.65
C TRP A 89 -12.44 2.96 -15.88
N LEU A 90 -12.14 2.20 -14.82
CA LEU A 90 -11.83 0.78 -14.89
C LEU A 90 -12.94 -0.06 -14.28
N PRO A 91 -13.40 -1.14 -14.94
CA PRO A 91 -14.29 -2.11 -14.31
C PRO A 91 -13.54 -2.89 -13.22
N PHE A 92 -14.27 -3.48 -12.28
CA PHE A 92 -13.71 -4.09 -11.07
C PHE A 92 -12.60 -5.14 -11.31
N VAL A 93 -12.72 -5.93 -12.38
CA VAL A 93 -11.68 -6.93 -12.74
C VAL A 93 -10.38 -6.26 -13.18
N LEU A 94 -10.48 -5.21 -14.00
CA LEU A 94 -9.32 -4.41 -14.44
C LEU A 94 -8.73 -3.58 -13.30
N GLN A 95 -9.54 -3.17 -12.32
CA GLN A 95 -9.07 -2.52 -11.09
C GLN A 95 -8.10 -3.42 -10.31
N ILE A 96 -8.45 -4.71 -10.12
CA ILE A 96 -7.59 -5.67 -9.44
C ILE A 96 -6.23 -5.80 -10.12
N LEU A 97 -6.24 -5.97 -11.45
CA LEU A 97 -5.02 -6.09 -12.25
C LEU A 97 -4.18 -4.81 -12.20
N PHE A 98 -4.83 -3.65 -12.32
CA PHE A 98 -4.14 -2.36 -12.30
C PHE A 98 -3.51 -2.07 -10.94
N VAL A 99 -4.19 -2.39 -9.84
CA VAL A 99 -3.63 -2.27 -8.49
C VAL A 99 -2.43 -3.21 -8.30
N GLY A 100 -2.51 -4.44 -8.81
CA GLY A 100 -1.36 -5.35 -8.84
C GLY A 100 -0.17 -4.77 -9.61
N LEU A 101 -0.42 -4.17 -10.76
CA LEU A 101 0.61 -3.51 -11.57
C LEU A 101 1.22 -2.29 -10.86
N LEU A 102 0.40 -1.47 -10.19
CA LEU A 102 0.89 -0.34 -9.39
C LEU A 102 1.74 -0.81 -8.21
N SER A 103 1.33 -1.88 -7.51
CA SER A 103 2.13 -2.52 -6.46
C SER A 103 3.45 -3.07 -6.99
N PHE A 104 3.47 -3.65 -8.19
CA PHE A 104 4.72 -4.09 -8.84
C PHE A 104 5.63 -2.90 -9.16
N ALA A 105 5.06 -1.84 -9.76
CA ALA A 105 5.78 -0.62 -10.11
C ALA A 105 6.39 0.06 -8.87
N TYR A 106 5.66 0.07 -7.74
CA TYR A 106 6.19 0.51 -6.45
C TYR A 106 7.47 -0.22 -6.07
N GLY A 107 7.46 -1.55 -6.13
CA GLY A 107 8.61 -2.37 -5.79
C GLY A 107 9.84 -2.04 -6.64
N VAL A 108 9.65 -1.96 -7.97
CA VAL A 108 10.73 -1.60 -8.91
C VAL A 108 11.28 -0.20 -8.64
N LEU A 109 10.42 0.77 -8.30
CA LEU A 109 10.85 2.13 -7.96
C LEU A 109 11.71 2.15 -6.69
N ILE A 110 11.28 1.45 -5.64
CA ILE A 110 12.02 1.39 -4.38
C ILE A 110 13.33 0.64 -4.54
N ASP A 111 13.35 -0.46 -5.29
CA ASP A 111 14.59 -1.18 -5.61
C ASP A 111 15.58 -0.31 -6.37
N SER A 112 15.08 0.54 -7.27
CA SER A 112 15.92 1.50 -8.01
C SER A 112 16.52 2.55 -7.07
N VAL A 113 15.74 3.07 -6.11
CA VAL A 113 16.23 3.99 -5.08
C VAL A 113 17.27 3.31 -4.18
N TYR A 114 17.05 2.06 -3.77
CA TYR A 114 18.03 1.26 -3.03
C TYR A 114 19.35 1.12 -3.80
N ALA A 115 19.28 0.71 -5.07
CA ALA A 115 20.46 0.55 -5.92
C ALA A 115 21.27 1.86 -6.06
N LEU A 116 20.58 2.99 -6.20
CA LEU A 116 21.21 4.31 -6.27
C LEU A 116 21.89 4.72 -4.96
N ILE A 117 21.22 4.56 -3.82
CA ILE A 117 21.74 4.97 -2.51
C ILE A 117 22.95 4.13 -2.10
N TYR A 118 22.94 2.82 -2.37
CA TYR A 118 24.00 1.91 -1.97
C TYR A 118 25.04 1.66 -3.06
N HIS A 119 24.96 2.36 -4.19
CA HIS A 119 25.87 2.22 -5.34
C HIS A 119 26.00 0.78 -5.86
N ILE A 120 24.91 0.01 -5.79
CA ILE A 120 24.85 -1.37 -6.28
C ILE A 120 24.40 -1.35 -7.75
N PRO A 121 24.97 -2.18 -8.65
CA PRO A 121 24.51 -2.23 -10.02
C PRO A 121 23.02 -2.61 -10.06
N TRP A 122 22.22 -1.76 -10.72
CA TRP A 122 20.76 -1.86 -10.73
C TRP A 122 20.28 -3.25 -11.17
N TRP A 123 20.90 -3.82 -12.20
CA TRP A 123 20.54 -5.12 -12.75
C TRP A 123 20.66 -6.25 -11.73
N THR A 124 21.71 -6.26 -10.90
CA THR A 124 21.93 -7.29 -9.87
C THR A 124 20.83 -7.29 -8.80
N TYR A 125 20.42 -6.10 -8.34
CA TYR A 125 19.40 -5.99 -7.30
C TYR A 125 17.99 -6.18 -7.87
N ALA A 126 17.69 -5.55 -9.02
CA ALA A 126 16.37 -5.57 -9.65
C ALA A 126 16.00 -6.93 -10.26
N LEU A 127 16.94 -7.65 -10.89
CA LEU A 127 16.64 -8.93 -11.56
C LEU A 127 16.69 -10.16 -10.63
N VAL A 128 17.66 -10.22 -9.71
CA VAL A 128 17.91 -11.47 -8.95
C VAL A 128 17.09 -11.54 -7.67
N ASN A 129 16.98 -10.45 -6.92
CA ASN A 129 16.18 -10.40 -5.69
C ASN A 129 14.87 -9.63 -5.88
N GLY A 130 14.92 -8.42 -6.45
CA GLY A 130 13.77 -7.51 -6.56
C GLY A 130 12.59 -8.10 -7.34
N PHE A 131 12.84 -8.73 -8.50
CA PHE A 131 11.76 -9.20 -9.37
C PHE A 131 10.82 -10.21 -8.70
N SER A 132 11.36 -11.29 -8.12
CA SER A 132 10.56 -12.34 -7.47
C SER A 132 9.77 -11.79 -6.27
N PHE A 133 10.40 -10.90 -5.50
CA PHE A 133 9.78 -10.25 -4.36
C PHE A 133 8.69 -9.26 -4.75
N ASN A 134 8.92 -8.46 -5.78
CA ASN A 134 7.93 -7.52 -6.32
C ASN A 134 6.75 -8.26 -6.96
N LEU A 135 7.01 -9.39 -7.62
CA LEU A 135 5.98 -10.26 -8.17
C LEU A 135 5.12 -10.87 -7.04
N ALA A 136 5.75 -11.37 -5.98
CA ALA A 136 5.03 -11.86 -4.79
C ALA A 136 4.17 -10.75 -4.15
N HIS A 137 4.70 -9.53 -4.07
CA HIS A 137 3.95 -8.37 -3.58
C HIS A 137 2.73 -8.05 -4.45
N ALA A 138 2.90 -8.02 -5.78
CA ALA A 138 1.83 -7.77 -6.73
C ALA A 138 0.74 -8.85 -6.68
N LEU A 139 1.12 -10.13 -6.67
CA LEU A 139 0.20 -11.26 -6.59
C LEU A 139 -0.57 -11.27 -5.27
N SER A 140 0.11 -11.00 -4.15
CA SER A 140 -0.57 -10.88 -2.86
C SER A 140 -1.59 -9.74 -2.86
N THR A 141 -1.23 -8.58 -3.43
CA THR A 141 -2.15 -7.44 -3.54
C THR A 141 -3.38 -7.82 -4.39
N ILE A 142 -3.18 -8.49 -5.52
CA ILE A 142 -4.27 -9.00 -6.39
C ILE A 142 -5.20 -9.95 -5.63
N ALA A 143 -4.64 -10.87 -4.85
CA ALA A 143 -5.42 -11.86 -4.09
C ALA A 143 -6.20 -11.23 -2.92
N PHE A 144 -5.58 -10.30 -2.18
CA PHE A 144 -6.21 -9.67 -1.02
C PHE A 144 -7.20 -8.56 -1.39
N TYR A 145 -7.04 -7.90 -2.54
CA TYR A 145 -7.91 -6.80 -2.97
C TYR A 145 -9.41 -7.16 -2.96
N PRO A 146 -9.90 -8.24 -3.59
CA PRO A 146 -11.33 -8.57 -3.59
C PRO A 146 -11.84 -8.97 -2.20
N ILE A 147 -11.00 -9.64 -1.38
CA ILE A 147 -11.36 -10.06 -0.02
C ILE A 147 -11.58 -8.82 0.85
N ILE A 148 -10.63 -7.88 0.83
CA ILE A 148 -10.71 -6.66 1.63
C ILE A 148 -11.82 -5.75 1.10
N TYR A 149 -12.02 -5.69 -0.23
CA TYR A 149 -13.14 -4.96 -0.82
C TYR A 149 -14.48 -5.45 -0.28
N HIS A 150 -14.68 -6.77 -0.17
CA HIS A 150 -15.92 -7.33 0.39
C HIS A 150 -16.13 -6.94 1.85
N ILE A 151 -15.07 -6.99 2.66
CA ILE A 151 -15.08 -6.57 4.07
C ILE A 151 -15.42 -5.08 4.18
N PHE A 152 -14.74 -4.23 3.43
CA PHE A 152 -14.96 -2.78 3.44
C PHE A 152 -16.36 -2.42 2.97
N ARG A 153 -16.85 -3.06 1.91
CA ARG A 153 -18.22 -2.86 1.41
C ARG A 153 -19.23 -3.14 2.52
N ARG A 154 -19.07 -4.20 3.31
CA ARG A 154 -19.97 -4.50 4.42
C ARG A 154 -19.97 -3.38 5.46
N PHE A 155 -18.80 -2.96 5.94
CA PHE A 155 -18.68 -1.92 6.96
C PHE A 155 -19.15 -0.53 6.52
N TYR A 156 -18.98 -0.17 5.24
CA TYR A 156 -19.33 1.15 4.72
C TYR A 156 -20.74 1.23 4.15
N VAL A 157 -21.27 0.16 3.54
CA VAL A 157 -22.62 0.16 2.96
C VAL A 157 -23.70 -0.02 4.03
N GLU A 158 -23.46 -0.83 5.07
CA GLU A 158 -24.43 -0.99 6.18
C GLU A 158 -24.61 0.32 6.98
N LYS A 159 -23.66 1.25 6.92
CA LYS A 159 -23.73 2.52 7.66
C LYS A 159 -24.57 3.59 6.97
N ASN A 160 -24.89 3.44 5.68
CA ASN A 160 -25.72 4.37 4.93
C ASN A 160 -27.22 4.00 4.94
N HIS A 161 -27.60 2.96 5.69
CA HIS A 161 -28.98 2.50 5.84
C HIS A 161 -29.58 2.79 7.24
N PHE A 162 -28.93 3.63 8.05
CA PHE A 162 -29.45 4.13 9.32
C PHE A 162 -29.47 5.66 9.34
#